data_AF-A0A2E8KC23-F1
#
_entry.id   AF-A0A2E8KC23-F1
#
_cell.length_a   1.000
_cell.length_b   1.000
_cell.length_c   1.000
_cell.angle_alpha   90.00
_cell.angle_beta   90.00
_cell.angle_gamma   90.00
#
_symmetry.space_group_name_H-M   'P 1'
#
loop_
_entity.id
_entity.type
_entity.pdbx_description
1 polymer ?
#
loop_
_entity_poly.entity_id
_entity_poly.type
_entity_poly.pdbx_seq_one_letter_code
_entity_poly.pdbx_strand_id
1 'polypeptide(L)'
;MRHRAQGRSRGSMAAGYIGSCYCSQKQMSESIPVYKAVLYSLLLDILQTVLRMIPWSTEPGLYAVGNPDSDSPVVLTCNYDLTVRQVARVLAENDVWLVVAPSSGINVWCAAAGGHFGTHQIVTALKTCGIEAQVNHRRVILPQLSATGVLAREVSKRCGWKVRFGPAYATDLPRYLATGQKNDESMRRVHFRAFERMEMAFAWGFPMALVVVILVAPFRSNWCLPLAILIICTALAIFSLYDRIPSKPGITLSAVITGIALACVWAAGGNIGALLTALIFPGILVALLTFDYPGSTPIAGGAHFEERNWHIVVDAERCRGVFSCFEVCPEACFTKQDNPRFIYHSSPDRCIRCGACIVQCSQDALWFEDEQGQRIEPEQIRRYKLNLLGQRTINTEDQFIKPPV
;
A
#
# COMPACT_ATOMS: atom_id res chain seq x y z
N MET A 1 -0.91 -69.34 -6.84
CA MET A 1 -1.55 -69.67 -5.55
C MET A 1 -1.85 -68.36 -4.83
N ARG A 2 -3.09 -68.23 -4.34
CA ARG A 2 -3.62 -67.07 -3.63
C ARG A 2 -2.85 -66.83 -2.32
N HIS A 3 -2.64 -65.57 -1.94
CA HIS A 3 -3.02 -65.11 -0.60
C HIS A 3 -3.07 -63.57 -0.55
N ARG A 4 -4.29 -63.06 -0.26
CA ARG A 4 -4.57 -61.71 0.23
C ARG A 4 -4.15 -61.65 1.71
N ALA A 5 -3.60 -60.51 2.13
CA ALA A 5 -3.72 -60.03 3.50
C ALA A 5 -3.85 -58.50 3.48
N GLN A 6 -4.99 -58.02 3.99
CA GLN A 6 -5.31 -56.62 4.24
C GLN A 6 -4.57 -56.16 5.49
N GLY A 7 -4.01 -54.95 5.46
CA GLY A 7 -3.44 -54.27 6.63
C GLY A 7 -3.68 -52.76 6.54
N ARG A 8 -4.60 -52.28 7.40
CA ARG A 8 -5.01 -50.89 7.63
C ARG A 8 -3.86 -49.86 7.53
N SER A 9 -3.98 -48.87 6.64
CA SER A 9 -3.23 -47.62 6.73
C SER A 9 -3.98 -46.61 7.60
N ARG A 10 -3.28 -46.05 8.58
CA ARG A 10 -3.72 -44.93 9.41
C ARG A 10 -3.74 -43.66 8.56
N GLY A 11 -4.86 -42.95 8.57
CA GLY A 11 -5.01 -41.65 7.93
C GLY A 11 -4.14 -40.59 8.61
N SER A 12 -3.34 -39.90 7.82
CA SER A 12 -2.81 -38.58 8.11
C SER A 12 -3.38 -37.65 7.04
N MET A 13 -4.29 -36.77 7.46
CA MET A 13 -4.91 -35.74 6.63
C MET A 13 -3.85 -34.73 6.17
N ALA A 14 -3.38 -34.89 4.93
CA ALA A 14 -2.84 -33.80 4.14
C ALA A 14 -3.93 -33.38 3.14
N ALA A 15 -4.81 -32.46 3.55
CA ALA A 15 -5.62 -31.67 2.63
C ALA A 15 -4.76 -30.46 2.24
N GLY A 16 -4.43 -30.17 0.99
CA GLY A 16 -5.20 -30.39 -0.24
C GLY A 16 -5.40 -29.02 -0.90
N TYR A 17 -4.30 -28.30 -1.17
CA TYR A 17 -4.31 -27.13 -2.06
C TYR A 17 -4.10 -27.64 -3.49
N ILE A 18 -5.17 -28.06 -4.15
CA ILE A 18 -5.18 -28.28 -5.60
C ILE A 18 -6.36 -27.51 -6.17
N GLY A 19 -6.04 -26.68 -7.16
CA GLY A 19 -6.87 -25.60 -7.65
C GLY A 19 -8.23 -26.02 -8.17
N SER A 20 -9.22 -25.21 -7.83
CA SER A 20 -10.42 -25.08 -8.62
C SER A 20 -10.12 -24.10 -9.75
N CYS A 21 -10.06 -24.62 -10.99
CA CYS A 21 -10.17 -23.82 -12.19
C CYS A 21 -11.43 -22.96 -12.11
N TYR A 22 -11.26 -21.65 -11.93
CA TYR A 22 -12.30 -20.64 -12.12
C TYR A 22 -12.60 -20.53 -13.63
N CYS A 23 -13.30 -21.51 -14.16
CA CYS A 23 -13.89 -21.47 -15.50
C CYS A 23 -15.36 -21.85 -15.38
N SER A 24 -16.11 -21.00 -14.66
CA SER A 24 -17.57 -20.98 -14.76
C SER A 24 -17.93 -19.65 -15.40
N GLN A 25 -18.60 -19.73 -16.55
CA GLN A 25 -19.13 -18.61 -17.33
C GLN A 25 -20.17 -17.82 -16.52
N LYS A 26 -19.74 -16.97 -15.59
CA LYS A 26 -20.60 -15.90 -15.05
C LYS A 26 -20.39 -14.66 -15.92
N GLN A 27 -20.97 -14.72 -17.12
CA GLN A 27 -20.94 -13.64 -18.10
C GLN A 27 -22.20 -12.80 -17.92
N MET A 28 -22.16 -11.80 -17.05
CA MET A 28 -22.96 -10.58 -17.14
C MET A 28 -22.52 -9.62 -16.04
N SER A 29 -22.20 -8.39 -16.44
CA SER A 29 -22.07 -7.18 -15.64
C SER A 29 -22.82 -7.26 -14.30
N GLU A 30 -22.14 -7.72 -13.25
CA GLU A 30 -22.64 -7.51 -11.90
C GLU A 30 -22.40 -6.03 -11.61
N SER A 31 -23.45 -5.28 -11.29
CA SER A 31 -23.30 -3.92 -10.79
C SER A 31 -22.42 -3.97 -9.53
N ILE A 32 -21.41 -3.10 -9.44
CA ILE A 32 -20.58 -2.96 -8.23
C ILE A 32 -21.54 -2.85 -7.03
N PRO A 33 -21.31 -3.55 -5.92
CA PRO A 33 -22.10 -3.38 -4.70
C PRO A 33 -21.85 -1.99 -4.09
N VAL A 34 -22.39 -0.96 -4.74
CA VAL A 34 -22.51 0.37 -4.18
C VAL A 34 -23.76 0.31 -3.30
N TYR A 35 -23.55 0.11 -2.00
CA TYR A 35 -24.64 0.02 -1.04
C TYR A 35 -25.54 1.26 -1.14
N LYS A 36 -26.80 1.05 -1.53
CA LYS A 36 -27.76 2.14 -1.81
C LYS A 36 -28.09 3.00 -0.58
N ALA A 37 -27.88 2.48 0.63
CA ALA A 37 -28.07 3.23 1.86
C ALA A 37 -26.82 4.05 2.20
N VAL A 38 -26.91 5.37 2.04
CA VAL A 38 -25.84 6.33 2.35
C VAL A 38 -25.28 6.10 3.76
N LEU A 39 -26.15 5.94 4.76
CA LEU A 39 -25.73 5.71 6.15
C LEU A 39 -24.94 4.39 6.32
N TYR A 40 -25.38 3.30 5.69
CA TYR A 40 -24.68 2.02 5.76
C TYR A 40 -23.30 2.12 5.11
N SER A 41 -23.21 2.74 3.92
CA SER A 41 -21.94 2.92 3.24
C SER A 41 -20.96 3.80 4.03
N LEU A 42 -21.46 4.84 4.72
CA LEU A 42 -20.65 5.68 5.59
C LEU A 42 -20.14 4.91 6.82
N LEU A 43 -21.01 4.13 7.48
CA LEU A 43 -20.61 3.31 8.62
C LEU A 43 -19.58 2.26 8.23
N LEU A 44 -19.75 1.63 7.06
CA LEU A 44 -18.80 0.66 6.54
C LEU A 44 -17.47 1.33 6.15
N ASP A 45 -17.50 2.55 5.59
CA ASP A 45 -16.30 3.36 5.33
C ASP A 45 -15.53 3.61 6.63
N ILE A 46 -16.21 4.07 7.68
CA ILE A 46 -15.60 4.30 9.00
C ILE A 46 -15.03 2.99 9.56
N LEU A 47 -15.79 1.90 9.52
CA LEU A 47 -15.38 0.60 10.04
C LEU A 47 -14.12 0.07 9.34
N GLN A 48 -14.10 0.09 8.01
CA GLN A 48 -12.94 -0.35 7.22
C GLN A 48 -11.75 0.61 7.34
N THR A 49 -11.99 1.87 7.69
CA THR A 49 -10.93 2.84 7.98
C THR A 49 -10.28 2.56 9.34
N VAL A 50 -11.07 2.34 10.39
CA VAL A 50 -10.51 2.07 11.73
C VAL A 50 -10.01 0.64 11.89
N LEU A 51 -10.51 -0.30 11.09
CA LEU A 51 -10.04 -1.70 11.01
C LEU A 51 -9.28 -1.98 9.71
N ARG A 52 -8.53 -0.99 9.21
CA ARG A 52 -7.83 -1.03 7.91
C ARG A 52 -6.81 -2.16 7.77
N MET A 53 -6.32 -2.71 8.89
CA MET A 53 -5.40 -3.85 8.91
C MET A 53 -6.07 -5.19 8.61
N ILE A 54 -7.41 -5.26 8.68
CA ILE A 54 -8.17 -6.45 8.33
C ILE A 54 -8.42 -6.45 6.81
N PRO A 55 -8.19 -7.56 6.10
CA PRO A 55 -8.47 -7.61 4.68
C PRO A 55 -9.98 -7.63 4.40
N TRP A 56 -10.45 -6.67 3.62
CA TRP A 56 -11.84 -6.60 3.14
C TRP A 56 -11.85 -6.73 1.62
N SER A 57 -12.50 -7.77 1.10
CA SER A 57 -12.45 -8.07 -0.34
C SER A 57 -13.77 -7.83 -1.04
N THR A 58 -13.72 -7.15 -2.18
CA THR A 58 -14.75 -7.24 -3.23
C THR A 58 -14.39 -8.40 -4.18
N GLU A 59 -15.39 -8.98 -4.83
CA GLU A 59 -15.18 -10.03 -5.84
C GLU A 59 -14.37 -9.49 -7.03
N PRO A 60 -13.24 -10.13 -7.41
CA PRO A 60 -12.51 -9.74 -8.62
C PRO A 60 -13.35 -10.00 -9.87
N GLY A 61 -13.31 -9.07 -10.82
CA GLY A 61 -14.15 -9.15 -12.01
C GLY A 61 -14.15 -7.89 -12.85
N LEU A 62 -15.02 -7.88 -13.86
CA LEU A 62 -15.29 -6.73 -14.70
C LEU A 62 -16.63 -6.12 -14.33
N TYR A 63 -16.62 -4.81 -14.12
CA TYR A 63 -17.77 -4.02 -13.70
C TYR A 63 -17.99 -2.86 -14.66
N ALA A 64 -19.24 -2.57 -14.99
CA ALA A 64 -19.62 -1.36 -15.71
C ALA A 64 -19.93 -0.22 -14.71
N VAL A 65 -19.38 0.96 -14.95
CA VAL A 65 -19.74 2.20 -14.24
C VAL A 65 -20.29 3.17 -15.28
N GLY A 66 -21.48 3.72 -15.01
CA GLY A 66 -22.26 4.42 -16.04
C GLY A 66 -22.77 3.45 -17.11
N ASN A 67 -22.70 3.88 -18.37
CA ASN A 67 -23.05 3.11 -19.56
C ASN A 67 -21.85 3.01 -20.52
N PRO A 68 -20.79 2.27 -20.14
CA PRO A 68 -19.58 2.18 -20.96
C PRO A 68 -19.83 1.46 -22.28
N ASP A 69 -19.21 1.99 -23.32
CA ASP A 69 -19.18 1.44 -24.68
C ASP A 69 -17.81 0.83 -25.02
N SER A 70 -17.59 0.53 -26.31
CA SER A 70 -16.35 -0.08 -26.79
C SER A 70 -15.14 0.84 -26.85
N ASP A 71 -15.34 2.15 -26.76
CA ASP A 71 -14.28 3.16 -26.77
C ASP A 71 -14.01 3.75 -25.38
N SER A 72 -14.85 3.39 -24.41
CA SER A 72 -14.78 3.80 -23.02
C SER A 72 -13.48 3.35 -22.33
N PRO A 73 -12.90 4.18 -21.45
CA PRO A 73 -11.64 3.87 -20.80
C PRO A 73 -11.77 2.68 -19.84
N VAL A 74 -10.69 1.89 -19.77
CA VAL A 74 -10.56 0.79 -18.81
C VAL A 74 -9.74 1.27 -17.62
N VAL A 75 -10.38 1.35 -16.45
CA VAL A 75 -9.74 1.61 -15.17
C VAL A 75 -9.59 0.28 -14.43
N LEU A 76 -8.43 0.03 -13.83
CA LEU A 76 -8.20 -1.16 -13.03
C LEU A 76 -7.79 -0.78 -11.62
N THR A 77 -8.41 -1.44 -10.63
CA THR A 77 -8.10 -1.27 -9.22
C THR A 77 -7.84 -2.62 -8.52
N CYS A 78 -7.37 -2.57 -7.28
CA CYS A 78 -7.23 -3.73 -6.40
C CYS A 78 -8.60 -4.16 -5.83
N ASN A 79 -8.69 -5.33 -5.21
CA ASN A 79 -9.96 -5.82 -4.65
C ASN A 79 -10.21 -5.45 -3.19
N TYR A 80 -9.52 -4.42 -2.66
CA TYR A 80 -9.84 -3.87 -1.34
C TYR A 80 -11.18 -3.12 -1.38
N ASP A 81 -12.15 -3.55 -0.58
CA ASP A 81 -13.54 -3.12 -0.69
C ASP A 81 -13.72 -1.59 -0.58
N LEU A 82 -13.07 -0.95 0.39
CA LEU A 82 -13.07 0.51 0.53
C LEU A 82 -12.55 1.20 -0.74
N THR A 83 -11.46 0.70 -1.32
CA THR A 83 -10.88 1.25 -2.55
C THR A 83 -11.83 1.09 -3.73
N VAL A 84 -12.42 -0.09 -3.92
CA VAL A 84 -13.37 -0.33 -5.02
C VAL A 84 -14.57 0.61 -4.91
N ARG A 85 -15.16 0.73 -3.71
CA ARG A 85 -16.32 1.62 -3.50
C ARG A 85 -15.98 3.09 -3.67
N GLN A 86 -14.81 3.55 -3.24
CA GLN A 86 -14.36 4.92 -3.47
C GLN A 86 -14.15 5.22 -4.97
N VAL A 87 -13.49 4.32 -5.71
CA VAL A 87 -13.28 4.48 -7.16
C VAL A 87 -14.62 4.49 -7.90
N ALA A 88 -15.51 3.56 -7.59
CA ALA A 88 -16.85 3.48 -8.18
C ALA A 88 -17.68 4.75 -7.90
N ARG A 89 -17.62 5.26 -6.66
CA ARG A 89 -18.34 6.48 -6.24
C ARG A 89 -17.83 7.71 -6.99
N VAL A 90 -16.51 7.85 -7.16
CA VAL A 90 -15.92 9.00 -7.86
C VAL A 90 -16.19 8.95 -9.36
N LEU A 91 -16.23 7.75 -9.95
CA LEU A 91 -16.48 7.56 -11.38
C LEU A 91 -17.97 7.42 -11.71
N ALA A 92 -18.89 7.65 -10.78
CA ALA A 92 -20.32 7.41 -10.97
C ALA A 92 -20.93 8.21 -12.15
N GLU A 93 -20.32 9.35 -12.50
CA GLU A 93 -20.72 10.21 -13.63
C GLU A 93 -19.87 9.99 -14.89
N ASN A 94 -19.05 8.93 -14.92
CA ASN A 94 -18.19 8.58 -16.05
C ASN A 94 -18.57 7.21 -16.60
N ASP A 95 -18.63 7.10 -17.92
CA ASP A 95 -18.80 5.83 -18.61
C ASP A 95 -17.44 5.10 -18.68
N VAL A 96 -17.22 4.15 -17.78
CA VAL A 96 -15.94 3.42 -17.68
C VAL A 96 -16.13 1.93 -17.44
N TRP A 97 -15.17 1.15 -17.95
CA TRP A 97 -15.01 -0.24 -17.56
C TRP A 97 -14.08 -0.32 -16.35
N LEU A 98 -14.58 -0.83 -15.22
CA LEU A 98 -13.79 -1.04 -14.01
C LEU A 98 -13.40 -2.51 -13.86
N VAL A 99 -12.10 -2.79 -13.95
CA VAL A 99 -11.53 -4.12 -13.67
C VAL A 99 -11.07 -4.15 -12.21
N VAL A 100 -11.61 -5.08 -11.43
CA VAL A 100 -11.18 -5.33 -10.05
C VAL A 100 -10.28 -6.56 -10.05
N ALA A 101 -8.99 -6.38 -9.79
CA ALA A 101 -8.02 -7.47 -9.75
C ALA A 101 -7.72 -7.91 -8.30
N PRO A 102 -7.45 -9.21 -8.08
CA PRO A 102 -7.24 -9.74 -6.74
C PRO A 102 -5.98 -9.13 -6.08
N SER A 103 -6.13 -8.69 -4.83
CA SER A 103 -5.07 -8.15 -3.97
C SER A 103 -5.14 -8.71 -2.54
N SER A 104 -5.86 -9.83 -2.34
CA SER A 104 -6.12 -10.42 -1.01
C SER A 104 -6.90 -9.49 -0.05
N GLY A 105 -7.68 -8.54 -0.59
CA GLY A 105 -8.38 -7.55 0.23
C GLY A 105 -7.45 -6.52 0.86
N ILE A 106 -6.30 -6.27 0.25
CA ILE A 106 -5.31 -5.28 0.71
C ILE A 106 -5.32 -4.09 -0.26
N ASN A 107 -5.19 -2.88 0.29
CA ASN A 107 -5.16 -1.64 -0.50
C ASN A 107 -4.02 -1.62 -1.53
N VAL A 108 -4.14 -0.76 -2.54
CA VAL A 108 -3.23 -0.68 -3.71
C VAL A 108 -1.75 -0.64 -3.32
N TRP A 109 -1.35 0.30 -2.45
CA TRP A 109 0.06 0.53 -2.15
C TRP A 109 0.62 -0.67 -1.38
N CYS A 110 -0.01 -1.04 -0.28
CA CYS A 110 0.44 -2.17 0.55
C CYS A 110 0.46 -3.47 -0.26
N ALA A 111 -0.53 -3.71 -1.11
CA ALA A 111 -0.58 -4.92 -1.93
C ALA A 111 0.48 -4.92 -3.04
N ALA A 112 0.76 -3.76 -3.67
CA ALA A 112 1.77 -3.66 -4.72
C ALA A 112 3.19 -3.86 -4.16
N ALA A 113 3.48 -3.19 -3.04
CA ALA A 113 4.75 -3.33 -2.32
C ALA A 113 4.91 -4.75 -1.72
N GLY A 114 3.83 -5.29 -1.16
CA GLY A 114 3.76 -6.59 -0.50
C GLY A 114 3.65 -7.81 -1.43
N GLY A 115 3.63 -7.60 -2.75
CA GLY A 115 3.57 -8.67 -3.75
C GLY A 115 2.19 -9.30 -4.02
N HIS A 116 1.12 -8.79 -3.40
CA HIS A 116 -0.26 -9.26 -3.62
C HIS A 116 -0.96 -8.59 -4.81
N PHE A 117 -0.41 -7.50 -5.34
CA PHE A 117 -0.95 -6.76 -6.49
C PHE A 117 0.16 -6.42 -7.48
N GLY A 118 0.58 -7.41 -8.27
CA GLY A 118 1.67 -7.29 -9.23
C GLY A 118 1.29 -7.65 -10.66
N THR A 119 2.28 -7.63 -11.54
CA THR A 119 2.14 -7.94 -12.98
C THR A 119 1.33 -9.21 -13.24
N HIS A 120 1.54 -10.27 -12.48
CA HIS A 120 0.83 -11.55 -12.68
C HIS A 120 -0.68 -11.40 -12.42
N GLN A 121 -1.06 -10.76 -11.30
CA GLN A 121 -2.46 -10.51 -10.97
C GLN A 121 -3.12 -9.63 -12.02
N ILE A 122 -2.44 -8.58 -12.50
CA ILE A 122 -2.96 -7.69 -13.56
C ILE A 122 -3.16 -8.45 -14.88
N VAL A 123 -2.16 -9.20 -15.33
CA VAL A 123 -2.26 -9.99 -16.57
C VAL A 123 -3.39 -11.01 -16.49
N THR A 124 -3.50 -11.68 -15.34
CA THR A 124 -4.57 -12.66 -15.10
C THR A 124 -5.94 -11.99 -15.15
N ALA A 125 -6.13 -10.88 -14.43
CA ALA A 125 -7.39 -10.15 -14.42
C ALA A 125 -7.79 -9.70 -15.83
N LEU A 126 -6.88 -9.07 -16.59
CA LEU A 126 -7.16 -8.61 -17.95
C LEU A 126 -7.52 -9.74 -18.92
N LYS A 127 -6.89 -10.91 -18.80
CA LYS A 127 -7.18 -12.07 -19.66
C LYS A 127 -8.46 -12.80 -19.30
N THR A 128 -8.88 -12.76 -18.04
CA THR A 128 -9.96 -13.63 -17.52
C THR A 128 -11.27 -12.90 -17.25
N CYS A 129 -11.26 -11.58 -17.02
CA CYS A 129 -12.47 -10.83 -16.68
C CYS A 129 -13.39 -10.52 -17.88
N GLY A 130 -12.97 -10.82 -19.12
CA GLY A 130 -13.77 -10.61 -20.32
C GLY A 130 -13.68 -9.19 -20.93
N ILE A 131 -12.83 -8.31 -20.39
CA ILE A 131 -12.67 -6.92 -20.87
C ILE A 131 -12.21 -6.85 -22.34
N GLU A 132 -11.45 -7.84 -22.82
CA GLU A 132 -10.98 -7.87 -24.21
C GLU A 132 -12.12 -7.95 -25.24
N ALA A 133 -13.28 -8.48 -24.84
CA ALA A 133 -14.46 -8.56 -25.69
C ALA A 133 -15.35 -7.30 -25.61
N GLN A 134 -15.10 -6.41 -24.65
CA GLN A 134 -15.93 -5.23 -24.42
C GLN A 134 -15.37 -3.96 -25.07
N VAL A 135 -14.06 -3.88 -25.34
CA VAL A 135 -13.42 -2.68 -25.87
C VAL A 135 -12.62 -2.93 -27.15
N ASN A 136 -12.57 -1.93 -28.03
CA ASN A 136 -11.84 -1.97 -29.30
C ASN A 136 -10.34 -1.62 -29.15
N HIS A 137 -9.86 -1.46 -27.92
CA HIS A 137 -8.51 -1.02 -27.62
C HIS A 137 -7.87 -1.82 -26.48
N ARG A 138 -6.53 -1.81 -26.41
CA ARG A 138 -5.76 -2.47 -25.34
C ARG A 138 -4.99 -1.46 -24.49
N ARG A 139 -5.72 -0.59 -23.79
CA ARG A 139 -5.18 0.44 -22.89
C ARG A 139 -5.87 0.33 -21.54
N VAL A 140 -5.10 0.24 -20.47
CA VAL A 140 -5.60 0.15 -19.09
C VAL A 140 -4.95 1.22 -18.22
N ILE A 141 -5.76 1.87 -17.38
CA ILE A 141 -5.32 2.86 -16.41
C ILE A 141 -5.17 2.16 -15.05
N LEU A 142 -3.95 2.16 -14.51
CA LEU A 142 -3.63 1.66 -13.18
C LEU A 142 -3.44 2.79 -12.18
N PRO A 143 -3.67 2.57 -10.88
CA PRO A 143 -3.36 3.58 -9.87
C PRO A 143 -1.85 3.81 -9.81
N GLN A 144 -1.41 5.05 -9.62
CA GLN A 144 0.02 5.39 -9.62
C GLN A 144 0.83 4.56 -8.61
N LEU A 145 0.29 4.37 -7.41
CA LEU A 145 0.96 3.68 -6.30
C LEU A 145 1.13 2.18 -6.53
N SER A 146 0.56 1.63 -7.61
CA SER A 146 0.82 0.25 -8.04
C SER A 146 2.15 0.10 -8.81
N ALA A 147 2.79 1.20 -9.22
CA ALA A 147 4.02 1.19 -10.02
C ALA A 147 5.23 0.56 -9.31
N THR A 148 5.18 0.39 -7.99
CA THR A 148 6.17 -0.38 -7.22
C THR A 148 6.08 -1.87 -7.50
N GLY A 149 4.86 -2.39 -7.72
CA GLY A 149 4.56 -3.80 -7.91
C GLY A 149 4.25 -4.23 -9.35
N VAL A 150 3.79 -3.32 -10.21
CA VAL A 150 3.33 -3.68 -11.56
C VAL A 150 4.32 -3.23 -12.61
N LEU A 151 4.95 -4.17 -13.32
CA LEU A 151 5.83 -3.84 -14.45
C LEU A 151 5.01 -3.61 -15.72
N ALA A 152 4.79 -2.35 -16.09
CA ALA A 152 4.01 -1.97 -17.27
C ALA A 152 4.49 -2.65 -18.57
N ARG A 153 5.82 -2.71 -18.76
CA ARG A 153 6.45 -3.37 -19.91
C ARG A 153 6.12 -4.87 -19.99
N GLU A 154 6.00 -5.53 -18.85
CA GLU A 154 5.74 -6.96 -18.77
C GLU A 154 4.26 -7.29 -18.96
N VAL A 155 3.36 -6.41 -18.51
CA VAL A 155 1.92 -6.50 -18.84
C VAL A 155 1.75 -6.43 -20.37
N SER A 156 2.36 -5.44 -21.02
CA SER A 156 2.32 -5.29 -22.48
C SER A 156 2.87 -6.52 -23.20
N LYS A 157 4.03 -7.05 -22.76
CA LYS A 157 4.62 -8.27 -23.35
C LYS A 157 3.72 -9.51 -23.20
N ARG A 158 3.04 -9.68 -22.06
CA ARG A 158 2.29 -10.92 -21.76
C ARG A 158 0.84 -10.93 -22.24
N CYS A 159 0.19 -9.78 -22.36
CA CYS A 159 -1.22 -9.68 -22.79
C CYS A 159 -1.52 -8.56 -23.80
N GLY A 160 -0.51 -7.83 -24.30
CA GLY A 160 -0.70 -6.76 -25.29
C GLY A 160 -1.36 -5.49 -24.75
N TRP A 161 -1.66 -5.43 -23.46
CA TRP A 161 -2.26 -4.26 -22.83
C TRP A 161 -1.21 -3.20 -22.50
N LYS A 162 -1.43 -1.99 -23.01
CA LYS A 162 -0.61 -0.81 -22.68
C LYS A 162 -1.11 -0.22 -21.36
N VAL A 163 -0.26 -0.29 -20.35
CA VAL A 163 -0.50 0.31 -19.04
C VAL A 163 -0.21 1.81 -19.08
N ARG A 164 -1.12 2.61 -18.52
CA ARG A 164 -0.87 3.98 -18.10
C ARG A 164 -1.11 4.10 -16.61
N PHE A 165 -0.23 4.78 -15.90
CA PHE A 165 -0.45 5.11 -14.50
C PHE A 165 -1.28 6.39 -14.42
N GLY A 166 -2.44 6.31 -13.79
CA GLY A 166 -3.32 7.42 -13.48
C GLY A 166 -2.86 8.22 -12.26
N PRO A 167 -3.74 8.97 -11.61
CA PRO A 167 -3.41 9.76 -10.42
C PRO A 167 -3.11 8.90 -9.20
N ALA A 168 -2.55 9.54 -8.16
CA ALA A 168 -2.35 8.96 -6.84
C ALA A 168 -3.68 8.78 -6.08
N TYR A 169 -4.59 9.74 -6.21
CA TYR A 169 -5.91 9.72 -5.56
C TYR A 169 -7.03 9.44 -6.54
N ALA A 170 -8.01 8.64 -6.11
CA ALA A 170 -9.17 8.30 -6.94
C ALA A 170 -10.00 9.54 -7.32
N THR A 171 -10.09 10.54 -6.43
CA THR A 171 -10.82 11.81 -6.63
C THR A 171 -10.38 12.59 -7.85
N ASP A 172 -9.13 12.39 -8.30
CA ASP A 172 -8.60 13.07 -9.48
C ASP A 172 -8.88 12.31 -10.79
N LEU A 173 -9.42 11.09 -10.73
CA LEU A 173 -9.69 10.28 -11.93
C LEU A 173 -10.63 10.96 -12.93
N PRO A 174 -11.77 11.59 -12.53
CA PRO A 174 -12.65 12.24 -13.49
C PRO A 174 -11.94 13.37 -14.23
N ARG A 175 -11.17 14.19 -13.50
CA ARG A 175 -10.35 15.27 -14.09
C ARG A 175 -9.27 14.69 -15.01
N TYR A 176 -8.58 13.62 -14.60
CA TYR A 176 -7.57 12.94 -15.42
C TYR A 176 -8.15 12.40 -16.73
N LEU A 177 -9.36 11.81 -16.69
CA LEU A 177 -10.05 11.34 -17.89
C LEU A 177 -10.44 12.51 -18.80
N ALA A 178 -10.96 13.60 -18.23
CA ALA A 178 -11.33 14.82 -18.98
C ALA A 178 -10.14 15.54 -19.63
N THR A 179 -8.94 15.50 -19.04
CA THR A 179 -7.74 16.15 -19.58
C THR A 179 -6.95 15.30 -20.59
N GLY A 180 -7.57 14.22 -21.11
CA GLY A 180 -6.93 13.35 -22.07
C GLY A 180 -5.83 12.47 -21.46
N GLN A 181 -6.01 12.06 -20.20
CA GLN A 181 -5.12 11.13 -19.49
C GLN A 181 -3.70 11.67 -19.31
N LYS A 182 -3.59 12.98 -19.01
CA LYS A 182 -2.33 13.65 -18.67
C LYS A 182 -2.31 13.96 -17.18
N ASN A 183 -1.37 13.34 -16.47
CA ASN A 183 -1.13 13.63 -15.05
C ASN A 183 -0.41 14.97 -14.92
N ASP A 184 -1.02 15.90 -14.19
CA ASP A 184 -0.29 17.05 -13.66
C ASP A 184 0.47 16.67 -12.38
N GLU A 185 1.23 17.61 -11.82
CA GLU A 185 1.99 17.34 -10.59
C GLU A 185 1.12 17.17 -9.35
N SER A 186 -0.01 17.89 -9.26
CA SER A 186 -0.92 17.78 -8.12
C SER A 186 -1.57 16.39 -8.04
N MET A 187 -1.91 15.80 -9.19
CA MET A 187 -2.46 14.45 -9.31
C MET A 187 -1.46 13.35 -8.90
N ARG A 188 -0.16 13.63 -9.00
CA ARG A 188 0.89 12.64 -8.69
C ARG A 188 1.32 12.66 -7.24
N ARG A 189 1.24 13.82 -6.59
CA ARG A 189 1.79 14.01 -5.24
C ARG A 189 0.89 13.38 -4.20
N VAL A 190 1.45 12.51 -3.36
CA VAL A 190 0.77 12.05 -2.15
C VAL A 190 0.79 13.17 -1.11
N HIS A 191 -0.20 13.17 -0.24
CA HIS A 191 -0.36 14.16 0.81
C HIS A 191 -0.55 13.47 2.15
N PHE A 192 -0.03 14.10 3.21
CA PHE A 192 -0.19 13.65 4.58
C PHE A 192 -0.59 14.83 5.47
N ARG A 193 -1.79 15.37 5.20
CA ARG A 193 -2.35 16.53 5.90
C ARG A 193 -2.98 16.07 7.21
N ALA A 194 -3.71 16.96 7.89
CA ALA A 194 -4.33 16.66 9.18
C ALA A 194 -5.32 15.49 9.11
N PHE A 195 -6.07 15.38 8.01
CA PHE A 195 -7.10 14.34 7.87
C PHE A 195 -6.48 12.95 7.70
N GLU A 196 -5.49 12.79 6.81
CA GLU A 196 -4.83 11.49 6.61
C GLU A 196 -4.05 11.05 7.86
N ARG A 197 -3.48 12.00 8.61
CA ARG A 197 -2.84 11.72 9.91
C ARG A 197 -3.82 11.18 10.94
N MET A 198 -4.99 11.80 11.03
CA MET A 198 -6.07 11.35 11.91
C MET A 198 -6.57 9.97 11.50
N GLU A 199 -6.71 9.73 10.18
CA GLU A 199 -7.08 8.42 9.65
C GLU A 199 -6.11 7.33 10.12
N MET A 200 -4.80 7.54 9.96
CA MET A 200 -3.79 6.58 10.40
C MET A 200 -3.75 6.42 11.92
N ALA A 201 -3.93 7.52 12.67
CA ALA A 201 -4.01 7.46 14.12
C ALA A 201 -5.17 6.59 14.61
N PHE A 202 -6.34 6.68 13.99
CA PHE A 202 -7.46 5.81 14.34
C PHE A 202 -7.28 4.38 13.83
N ALA A 203 -6.74 4.18 12.63
CA ALA A 203 -6.47 2.86 12.07
C ALA A 203 -5.53 2.01 12.95
N TRP A 204 -4.60 2.66 13.65
CA TRP A 204 -3.72 2.00 14.63
C TRP A 204 -4.28 2.02 16.05
N GLY A 205 -4.76 3.18 16.51
CA GLY A 205 -5.21 3.38 17.89
C GLY A 205 -6.48 2.62 18.23
N PHE A 206 -7.45 2.54 17.32
CA PHE A 206 -8.75 1.91 17.60
C PHE A 206 -8.64 0.38 17.80
N PRO A 207 -8.00 -0.41 16.91
CA PRO A 207 -7.82 -1.84 17.15
C PRO A 207 -7.02 -2.13 18.42
N MET A 208 -5.95 -1.35 18.67
CA MET A 208 -5.14 -1.50 19.89
C MET A 208 -5.96 -1.21 21.15
N ALA A 209 -6.75 -0.13 21.16
CA ALA A 209 -7.64 0.20 22.26
C ALA A 209 -8.69 -0.90 22.48
N LEU A 210 -9.29 -1.43 21.41
CA LEU A 210 -10.26 -2.51 21.49
C LEU A 210 -9.66 -3.78 22.11
N VAL A 211 -8.46 -4.21 21.66
CA VAL A 211 -7.76 -5.36 22.22
C VAL A 211 -7.46 -5.16 23.71
N VAL A 212 -6.92 -3.99 24.08
CA VAL A 212 -6.62 -3.69 25.50
C VAL A 212 -7.89 -3.68 26.35
N VAL A 213 -8.98 -3.07 25.86
CA VAL A 213 -10.26 -3.04 26.59
C VAL A 213 -10.82 -4.45 26.79
N ILE A 214 -10.83 -5.30 25.76
CA ILE A 214 -11.30 -6.69 25.85
C ILE A 214 -10.50 -7.48 26.90
N LEU A 215 -9.17 -7.31 26.93
CA LEU A 215 -8.30 -8.01 27.87
C LEU A 215 -8.45 -7.49 29.31
N VAL A 216 -8.68 -6.19 29.50
CA VAL A 216 -8.73 -5.55 30.82
C VAL A 216 -10.12 -5.60 31.46
N ALA A 217 -11.19 -5.56 30.66
CA ALA A 217 -12.57 -5.47 31.15
C ALA A 217 -12.97 -6.54 32.18
N PRO A 218 -12.61 -7.84 32.02
CA PRO A 218 -12.97 -8.88 32.99
C PRO A 218 -12.32 -8.71 34.37
N PHE A 219 -11.16 -8.05 34.44
CA PHE A 219 -10.37 -7.96 35.67
C PHE A 219 -10.46 -6.57 36.33
N ARG A 220 -10.53 -5.50 35.51
CA ARG A 220 -10.38 -4.11 35.94
C ARG A 220 -11.17 -3.14 35.05
N SER A 221 -12.49 -3.28 34.97
CA SER A 221 -13.37 -2.46 34.11
C SER A 221 -13.16 -0.93 34.25
N ASN A 222 -12.86 -0.43 35.45
CA ASN A 222 -12.58 1.00 35.68
C ASN A 222 -11.37 1.54 34.90
N TRP A 223 -10.47 0.67 34.44
CA TRP A 223 -9.26 1.03 33.68
C TRP A 223 -9.48 1.05 32.16
N CYS A 224 -10.59 0.49 31.67
CA CYS A 224 -10.85 0.39 30.23
C CYS A 224 -10.89 1.77 29.55
N LEU A 225 -11.65 2.71 30.10
CA LEU A 225 -11.81 4.04 29.51
C LEU A 225 -10.50 4.87 29.56
N PRO A 226 -9.79 5.00 30.70
CA PRO A 226 -8.51 5.69 30.75
C PRO A 226 -7.46 5.12 29.78
N LEU A 227 -7.36 3.79 29.68
CA LEU A 227 -6.39 3.16 28.77
C LEU A 227 -6.77 3.36 27.30
N ALA A 228 -8.05 3.26 26.94
CA ALA A 228 -8.51 3.54 25.59
C ALA A 228 -8.22 5.00 25.19
N ILE A 229 -8.51 5.96 26.07
CA ILE A 229 -8.21 7.38 25.85
C ILE A 229 -6.70 7.58 25.67
N LEU A 230 -5.88 7.01 26.55
CA LEU A 230 -4.42 7.09 26.45
C LEU A 230 -3.92 6.56 25.10
N ILE A 231 -4.43 5.42 24.64
CA ILE A 231 -4.04 4.81 23.36
C ILE A 231 -4.39 5.71 22.18
N ILE A 232 -5.63 6.20 22.12
CA ILE A 232 -6.09 7.08 21.03
C ILE A 232 -5.32 8.41 21.04
N CYS A 233 -5.16 9.05 22.21
CA CYS A 233 -4.40 10.29 22.33
C CYS A 233 -2.92 10.10 21.96
N THR A 234 -2.32 8.98 22.34
CA THR A 234 -0.93 8.66 21.98
C THR A 234 -0.79 8.46 20.48
N ALA A 235 -1.70 7.72 19.85
CA ALA A 235 -1.71 7.53 18.40
C ALA A 235 -1.86 8.89 17.68
N LEU A 236 -2.82 9.73 18.10
CA LEU A 236 -3.00 11.08 17.57
C LEU A 236 -1.74 11.94 17.74
N ALA A 237 -1.10 11.90 18.90
CA ALA A 237 0.12 12.65 19.18
C ALA A 237 1.28 12.19 18.28
N ILE A 238 1.47 10.87 18.12
CA ILE A 238 2.52 10.31 17.26
C ILE A 238 2.28 10.74 15.81
N PHE A 239 1.10 10.47 15.23
CA PHE A 239 0.82 10.82 13.83
C PHE A 239 0.77 12.33 13.55
N SER A 240 0.62 13.16 14.59
CA SER A 240 0.64 14.62 14.46
C SER A 240 2.01 15.24 14.69
N LEU A 241 2.88 14.65 15.52
CA LEU A 241 4.10 15.31 15.99
C LEU A 241 5.40 14.59 15.60
N TYR A 242 5.35 13.31 15.25
CA TYR A 242 6.57 12.50 15.07
C TYR A 242 7.55 13.10 14.06
N ASP A 243 7.07 13.56 12.90
CA ASP A 243 7.87 14.17 11.83
C ASP A 243 8.24 15.64 12.08
N ARG A 244 7.66 16.27 13.12
CA ARG A 244 7.95 17.65 13.53
C ARG A 244 9.03 17.74 14.60
N ILE A 245 9.43 16.61 15.18
CA ILE A 245 10.43 16.55 16.23
C ILE A 245 11.81 16.28 15.61
N PRO A 246 12.78 17.20 15.74
CA PRO A 246 14.03 17.17 14.98
C PRO A 246 14.99 16.05 15.42
N SER A 247 14.96 15.62 16.68
CA SER A 247 15.88 14.60 17.19
C SER A 247 15.18 13.55 18.05
N LYS A 248 15.42 12.28 17.71
CA LYS A 248 14.97 11.08 18.43
C LYS A 248 13.46 11.15 18.81
N PRO A 249 12.56 11.31 17.82
CA PRO A 249 11.13 11.56 18.05
C PRO A 249 10.46 10.53 18.96
N GLY A 250 10.77 9.24 18.80
CA GLY A 250 10.22 8.18 19.65
C GLY A 250 10.61 8.31 21.13
N ILE A 251 11.85 8.68 21.44
CA ILE A 251 12.31 8.87 22.83
C ILE A 251 11.66 10.12 23.43
N THR A 252 11.62 11.21 22.68
CA THR A 252 11.01 12.47 23.11
C THR A 252 9.52 12.29 23.40
N LEU A 253 8.77 11.67 22.50
CA LEU A 253 7.35 11.38 22.70
C LEU A 253 7.12 10.41 23.86
N SER A 254 7.95 9.39 24.00
CA SER A 254 7.88 8.45 25.13
C SER A 254 8.04 9.17 26.47
N ALA A 255 9.04 10.04 26.61
CA ALA A 255 9.27 10.80 27.83
C ALA A 255 8.10 11.76 28.15
N VAL A 256 7.61 12.50 27.15
CA VAL A 256 6.51 13.46 27.33
C VAL A 256 5.21 12.76 27.71
N ILE A 257 4.82 11.72 26.98
CA ILE A 257 3.55 11.01 27.22
C ILE A 257 3.59 10.27 28.57
N THR A 258 4.74 9.65 28.91
CA THR A 258 4.95 9.02 30.22
C THR A 258 4.86 10.05 31.36
N GLY A 259 5.49 11.21 31.20
CA GLY A 259 5.42 12.30 32.18
C GLY A 259 3.99 12.81 32.40
N ILE A 260 3.23 13.00 31.32
CA ILE A 260 1.81 13.39 31.39
C ILE A 260 0.99 12.31 32.10
N ALA A 261 1.17 11.04 31.73
CA ALA A 261 0.45 9.93 32.37
C ALA A 261 0.75 9.84 33.87
N LEU A 262 2.01 9.98 34.28
CA LEU A 262 2.41 10.01 35.69
C LEU A 262 1.78 11.18 36.44
N ALA A 263 1.81 12.38 35.87
CA ALA A 263 1.22 13.57 36.48
C ALA A 263 -0.30 13.41 36.66
N CYS A 264 -1.00 12.88 35.65
CA CYS A 264 -2.44 12.61 35.73
C CYS A 264 -2.77 11.58 36.82
N VAL A 265 -2.02 10.48 36.89
CA VAL A 265 -2.25 9.43 37.90
C VAL A 265 -1.93 9.95 39.31
N TRP A 266 -0.84 10.71 39.47
CA TRP A 266 -0.49 11.31 40.76
C TRP A 266 -1.55 12.31 41.23
N ALA A 267 -1.99 13.22 40.35
CA ALA A 267 -3.03 14.20 40.66
C ALA A 267 -4.38 13.55 41.00
N ALA A 268 -4.68 12.37 40.44
CA ALA A 268 -5.87 11.58 40.77
C ALA A 268 -5.74 10.75 42.06
N GLY A 269 -4.63 10.87 42.80
CA GLY A 269 -4.39 10.10 44.03
C GLY A 269 -4.06 8.63 43.78
N GLY A 270 -3.48 8.31 42.62
CA GLY A 270 -3.13 6.94 42.25
C GLY A 270 -2.13 6.29 43.20
N ASN A 271 -2.34 5.00 43.49
CA ASN A 271 -1.41 4.21 44.30
C ASN A 271 -0.11 3.88 43.54
N ILE A 272 0.84 3.25 44.23
CA ILE A 272 2.15 2.92 43.64
C ILE A 272 2.03 2.01 42.39
N GLY A 273 1.06 1.09 42.36
CA GLY A 273 0.81 0.24 41.19
C GLY A 273 0.30 1.03 39.98
N ALA A 274 -0.56 2.02 40.20
CA ALA A 274 -1.03 2.92 39.16
C ALA A 274 0.12 3.79 38.60
N LEU A 275 0.98 4.29 39.48
CA LEU A 275 2.17 5.07 39.08
C LEU A 275 3.16 4.21 38.29
N LEU A 276 3.43 2.97 38.72
CA LEU A 276 4.26 2.03 37.95
C LEU A 276 3.66 1.71 36.58
N THR A 277 2.34 1.57 36.49
CA THR A 277 1.65 1.36 35.21
C THR A 277 1.81 2.57 34.30
N ALA A 278 1.63 3.78 34.85
CA ALA A 278 1.81 5.03 34.11
C ALA A 278 3.27 5.30 33.71
N LEU A 279 4.25 4.72 34.41
CA LEU A 279 5.66 4.78 34.05
C LEU A 279 6.00 3.87 32.86
N ILE A 280 5.45 2.65 32.82
CA ILE A 280 5.86 1.60 31.88
C ILE A 280 4.98 1.57 30.62
N PHE A 281 3.66 1.60 30.79
CA PHE A 281 2.72 1.35 29.70
C PHE A 281 2.82 2.37 28.56
N PRO A 282 2.91 3.70 28.80
CA PRO A 282 3.03 4.66 27.72
C PRO A 282 4.33 4.50 26.92
N GLY A 283 5.44 4.15 27.57
CA GLY A 283 6.71 3.89 26.89
C GLY A 283 6.62 2.70 25.93
N ILE A 284 6.01 1.59 26.36
CA ILE A 284 5.75 0.43 25.50
C ILE A 284 4.82 0.81 24.34
N LEU A 285 3.74 1.54 24.63
CA LEU A 285 2.77 1.97 23.64
C LEU A 285 3.41 2.86 22.55
N VAL A 286 4.24 3.82 22.94
CA VAL A 286 4.98 4.67 21.99
C VAL A 286 5.95 3.83 21.17
N ALA A 287 6.69 2.91 21.78
CA ALA A 287 7.59 2.02 21.04
C ALA A 287 6.84 1.19 19.99
N LEU A 288 5.69 0.61 20.33
CA LEU A 288 4.86 -0.16 19.41
C LEU A 288 4.32 0.68 18.25
N LEU A 289 3.77 1.86 18.54
CA LEU A 289 3.18 2.74 17.53
C LEU A 289 4.24 3.43 16.65
N THR A 290 5.43 3.66 17.17
CA THR A 290 6.53 4.29 16.40
C THR A 290 7.36 3.28 15.63
N PHE A 291 7.31 1.99 16.00
CA PHE A 291 8.03 0.93 15.29
C PHE A 291 7.72 0.99 13.79
N ASP A 292 6.46 0.93 13.37
CA ASP A 292 6.09 0.94 11.96
C ASP A 292 5.54 2.29 11.46
N TYR A 293 5.91 3.40 12.11
CA TYR A 293 5.50 4.74 11.65
C TYR A 293 5.90 5.02 10.19
N PRO A 294 7.14 4.72 9.74
CA PRO A 294 7.53 4.96 8.35
C PRO A 294 6.80 4.06 7.34
N GLY A 295 6.41 2.84 7.73
CA GLY A 295 5.57 1.96 6.89
C GLY A 295 4.11 2.43 6.80
N SER A 296 3.66 3.18 7.81
CA SER A 296 2.29 3.68 7.95
C SER A 296 2.06 5.08 7.40
N THR A 297 3.09 5.74 6.86
CA THR A 297 2.98 7.10 6.35
C THR A 297 3.57 7.22 4.95
N PRO A 298 3.00 8.07 4.09
CA PRO A 298 3.47 8.20 2.71
C PRO A 298 4.70 9.12 2.57
N ILE A 299 5.17 9.71 3.69
CA ILE A 299 6.23 10.73 3.73
C ILE A 299 7.61 10.17 4.09
N ALA A 300 7.70 8.89 4.39
CA ALA A 300 8.94 8.24 4.78
C ALA A 300 9.08 6.89 4.08
N GLY A 301 10.33 6.53 3.72
CA GLY A 301 10.65 5.16 3.35
C GLY A 301 10.75 4.27 4.58
N GLY A 302 10.59 2.95 4.41
CA GLY A 302 10.72 1.99 5.52
C GLY A 302 12.04 2.15 6.29
N ALA A 303 11.97 2.20 7.62
CA ALA A 303 13.13 2.50 8.48
C ALA A 303 13.88 1.28 9.01
N HIS A 304 13.31 0.08 8.85
CA HIS A 304 13.87 -1.19 9.37
C HIS A 304 14.80 -1.90 8.39
N PHE A 305 15.02 -1.32 7.22
CA PHE A 305 15.85 -1.90 6.19
C PHE A 305 17.25 -1.28 6.25
N GLU A 306 18.28 -2.10 6.04
CA GLU A 306 19.67 -1.63 5.94
C GLU A 306 19.79 -0.57 4.83
N GLU A 307 18.91 -0.63 3.83
CA GLU A 307 18.91 0.27 2.70
C GLU A 307 18.26 1.64 2.95
N ARG A 308 17.91 1.97 4.20
CA ARG A 308 17.31 3.27 4.54
C ARG A 308 18.18 4.48 4.18
N ASN A 309 19.50 4.28 4.09
CA ASN A 309 20.47 5.30 3.72
C ASN A 309 20.76 5.37 2.21
N TRP A 310 20.13 4.51 1.42
CA TRP A 310 20.38 4.45 -0.01
C TRP A 310 19.63 5.57 -0.73
N HIS A 311 20.26 6.11 -1.76
CA HIS A 311 19.71 7.20 -2.55
C HIS A 311 19.62 6.79 -4.03
N ILE A 312 18.77 7.50 -4.78
CA ILE A 312 18.56 7.21 -6.20
C ILE A 312 19.55 8.00 -7.03
N VAL A 313 20.31 7.29 -7.85
CA VAL A 313 21.23 7.85 -8.82
C VAL A 313 20.61 7.74 -10.22
N VAL A 314 20.84 8.74 -11.06
CA VAL A 314 20.42 8.77 -12.46
C VAL A 314 21.64 8.75 -13.37
N ASP A 315 21.68 7.80 -14.28
CA ASP A 315 22.73 7.67 -15.29
C ASP A 315 22.48 8.61 -16.47
N ALA A 316 23.40 9.55 -16.68
CA ALA A 316 23.37 10.50 -17.78
C ALA A 316 23.49 9.85 -19.16
N GLU A 317 24.22 8.73 -19.27
CA GLU A 317 24.49 8.07 -20.55
C GLU A 317 23.34 7.17 -20.97
N ARG A 318 22.71 6.48 -20.01
CA ARG A 318 21.57 5.59 -20.28
C ARG A 318 20.24 6.35 -20.41
N CYS A 319 20.10 7.51 -19.78
CA CYS A 319 18.83 8.23 -19.79
C CYS A 319 18.50 8.81 -21.17
N ARG A 320 17.36 8.37 -21.73
CA ARG A 320 16.81 8.87 -23.01
C ARG A 320 15.60 9.80 -22.83
N GLY A 321 15.35 10.27 -21.60
CA GLY A 321 14.24 11.19 -21.29
C GLY A 321 12.84 10.63 -21.56
N VAL A 322 12.61 9.33 -21.30
CA VAL A 322 11.28 8.69 -21.44
C VAL A 322 10.29 9.18 -20.37
N PHE A 323 10.81 9.65 -19.23
CA PHE A 323 10.06 10.27 -18.12
C PHE A 323 9.08 9.36 -17.36
N SER A 324 9.14 8.03 -17.51
CA SER A 324 8.34 7.11 -16.68
C SER A 324 8.59 7.31 -15.18
N CYS A 325 9.83 7.59 -14.77
CA CYS A 325 10.19 7.92 -13.40
C CYS A 325 9.45 9.15 -12.85
N PHE A 326 9.26 10.17 -13.69
CA PHE A 326 8.50 11.36 -13.34
C PHE A 326 7.01 11.02 -13.16
N GLU A 327 6.44 10.21 -14.04
CA GLU A 327 5.02 9.87 -14.00
C GLU A 327 4.61 9.08 -12.76
N VAL A 328 5.52 8.26 -12.20
CA VAL A 328 5.22 7.36 -11.08
C VAL A 328 5.77 7.81 -9.73
N CYS A 329 6.52 8.91 -9.67
CA CYS A 329 7.09 9.40 -8.41
C CYS A 329 6.01 10.08 -7.55
N PRO A 330 5.67 9.53 -6.37
CA PRO A 330 4.62 10.08 -5.50
C PRO A 330 5.03 11.37 -4.78
N GLU A 331 6.32 11.71 -4.77
CA GLU A 331 6.85 12.91 -4.10
C GLU A 331 7.34 13.98 -5.10
N ALA A 332 7.12 13.73 -6.39
CA ALA A 332 7.59 14.57 -7.49
C ALA A 332 9.08 14.98 -7.33
N CYS A 333 9.95 14.01 -7.06
CA CYS A 333 11.38 14.23 -6.87
C CYS A 333 12.16 14.52 -8.16
N PHE A 334 11.51 14.49 -9.34
CA PHE A 334 12.17 14.57 -10.63
C PHE A 334 11.72 15.79 -11.45
N THR A 335 12.67 16.42 -12.15
CA THR A 335 12.42 17.51 -13.11
C THR A 335 12.79 17.07 -14.53
N LYS A 336 11.93 17.40 -15.50
CA LYS A 336 12.19 17.12 -16.92
C LYS A 336 13.05 18.22 -17.53
N GLN A 337 14.02 17.82 -18.35
CA GLN A 337 14.70 18.69 -19.29
C GLN A 337 14.41 18.20 -20.71
N ASP A 338 14.04 19.10 -21.61
CA ASP A 338 13.66 18.75 -22.97
C ASP A 338 14.82 18.81 -23.98
N ASN A 339 15.89 19.54 -23.67
CA ASN A 339 17.07 19.65 -24.54
C ASN A 339 18.40 19.78 -23.72
N PRO A 340 19.26 18.74 -23.69
CA PRO A 340 18.98 17.36 -24.12
C PRO A 340 17.84 16.74 -23.30
N ARG A 341 17.13 15.75 -23.86
CA ARG A 341 16.05 15.04 -23.14
C ARG A 341 16.62 14.23 -21.98
N PHE A 342 16.48 14.75 -20.77
CA PHE A 342 17.08 14.16 -19.57
C PHE A 342 16.19 14.37 -18.34
N ILE A 343 16.38 13.56 -17.30
CA ILE A 343 15.65 13.67 -16.03
C ILE A 343 16.61 13.96 -14.88
N TYR A 344 16.36 15.02 -14.12
CA TYR A 344 17.12 15.34 -12.93
C TYR A 344 16.40 14.87 -11.68
N HIS A 345 17.13 14.27 -10.74
CA HIS A 345 16.64 14.03 -9.39
C HIS A 345 16.78 15.32 -8.57
N SER A 346 15.76 16.18 -8.63
CA SER A 346 15.82 17.57 -8.15
C SER A 346 15.48 17.74 -6.67
N SER A 347 14.97 16.70 -6.00
CA SER A 347 14.61 16.75 -4.57
C SER A 347 14.85 15.41 -3.87
N PRO A 348 16.12 15.02 -3.68
CA PRO A 348 16.48 13.75 -3.05
C PRO A 348 16.00 13.65 -1.60
N ASP A 349 15.93 14.76 -0.86
CA ASP A 349 15.48 14.78 0.53
C ASP A 349 14.02 14.37 0.73
N ARG A 350 13.18 14.54 -0.31
CA ARG A 350 11.78 14.09 -0.31
C ARG A 350 11.63 12.63 -0.73
N CYS A 351 12.70 11.98 -1.21
CA CYS A 351 12.59 10.64 -1.76
C CYS A 351 12.26 9.61 -0.66
N ILE A 352 11.07 9.01 -0.77
CA ILE A 352 10.63 7.93 0.12
C ILE A 352 11.19 6.55 -0.26
N ARG A 353 12.08 6.48 -1.27
CA ARG A 353 12.78 5.26 -1.67
C ARG A 353 11.85 4.08 -2.02
N CYS A 354 10.66 4.35 -2.57
CA CYS A 354 9.71 3.30 -2.96
C CYS A 354 10.14 2.46 -4.18
N GLY A 355 11.18 2.88 -4.92
CA GLY A 355 11.71 2.15 -6.07
C GLY A 355 10.87 2.19 -7.35
N ALA A 356 9.68 2.81 -7.34
CA ALA A 356 8.78 2.85 -8.51
C ALA A 356 9.46 3.39 -9.78
N CYS A 357 10.26 4.45 -9.66
CA CYS A 357 10.99 5.02 -10.79
C CYS A 357 12.02 4.08 -11.40
N ILE A 358 12.66 3.23 -10.58
CA ILE A 358 13.64 2.24 -11.03
C ILE A 358 12.91 1.07 -11.72
N VAL A 359 11.82 0.58 -11.10
CA VAL A 359 10.99 -0.49 -11.65
C VAL A 359 10.47 -0.12 -13.05
N GLN A 360 10.00 1.12 -13.22
CA GLN A 360 9.35 1.57 -14.47
C GLN A 360 10.29 2.13 -15.53
N CYS A 361 11.55 2.44 -15.20
CA CYS A 361 12.48 2.97 -16.21
C CYS A 361 12.77 1.91 -17.29
N SER A 362 12.47 2.21 -18.54
CA SER A 362 12.73 1.28 -19.65
C SER A 362 14.20 1.22 -20.07
N GLN A 363 14.98 2.23 -19.70
CA GLN A 363 16.40 2.37 -20.08
C GLN A 363 17.35 1.88 -18.97
N ASP A 364 16.80 1.39 -17.85
CA ASP A 364 17.60 0.91 -16.71
C ASP A 364 18.65 1.94 -16.26
N ALA A 365 18.25 3.22 -16.28
CA ALA A 365 19.08 4.39 -16.03
C ALA A 365 19.01 4.92 -14.58
N LEU A 366 18.34 4.20 -13.66
CA LEU A 366 18.24 4.59 -12.25
C LEU A 366 18.51 3.38 -11.37
N TRP A 367 19.33 3.51 -10.32
CA TRP A 367 19.57 2.48 -9.31
C TRP A 367 19.56 3.09 -7.90
N PHE A 368 19.58 2.24 -6.89
CA PHE A 368 19.91 2.66 -5.52
C PHE A 368 21.41 2.54 -5.29
N GLU A 369 21.99 3.56 -4.67
CA GLU A 369 23.41 3.60 -4.25
C GLU A 369 23.51 3.97 -2.76
N ASP A 370 24.44 3.36 -2.03
CA ASP A 370 24.74 3.71 -0.64
C ASP A 370 25.93 4.70 -0.53
N GLU A 371 26.29 5.08 0.70
CA GLU A 371 27.43 5.99 0.94
C GLU A 371 28.80 5.35 0.62
N GLN A 372 28.87 4.03 0.50
CA GLN A 372 30.08 3.27 0.19
C GLN A 372 30.22 2.99 -1.32
N GLY A 373 29.25 3.43 -2.14
CA GLY A 373 29.21 3.19 -3.58
C GLY A 373 28.70 1.80 -3.97
N GLN A 374 28.12 1.03 -3.03
CA GLN A 374 27.41 -0.21 -3.35
C GLN A 374 26.13 0.10 -4.10
N ARG A 375 25.80 -0.73 -5.10
CA ARG A 375 24.67 -0.50 -6.01
C ARG A 375 23.71 -1.69 -6.01
N ILE A 376 22.42 -1.39 -6.05
CA ILE A 376 21.36 -2.36 -6.31
C ILE A 376 20.80 -2.07 -7.69
N GLU A 377 21.01 -3.01 -8.61
CA GLU A 377 20.65 -2.85 -10.01
C GLU A 377 19.13 -2.93 -10.23
N PRO A 378 18.59 -2.30 -11.29
CA PRO A 378 17.17 -2.32 -11.61
C PRO A 378 16.56 -3.72 -11.72
N GLU A 379 17.33 -4.68 -12.20
CA GLU A 379 16.88 -6.07 -12.30
C GLU A 379 16.60 -6.70 -10.94
N GLN A 380 17.44 -6.43 -9.94
CA GLN A 380 17.25 -6.90 -8.57
C GLN A 380 15.97 -6.30 -7.97
N ILE A 381 15.78 -4.99 -8.09
CA ILE A 381 14.58 -4.30 -7.56
C ILE A 381 13.29 -4.84 -8.19
N ARG A 382 13.32 -5.24 -9.47
CA ARG A 382 12.14 -5.80 -10.14
C ARG A 382 11.81 -7.23 -9.73
N ARG A 383 12.82 -8.01 -9.34
CA ARG A 383 12.67 -9.38 -8.85
C ARG A 383 12.27 -9.41 -7.38
N TYR A 384 12.83 -8.51 -6.58
CA TYR A 384 12.68 -8.50 -5.13
C TYR A 384 11.56 -7.56 -4.70
N LYS A 385 10.45 -8.17 -4.31
CA LYS A 385 9.37 -7.50 -3.61
C LYS A 385 9.38 -8.00 -2.18
N LEU A 386 9.20 -7.08 -1.24
CA LEU A 386 8.95 -7.45 0.15
C LEU A 386 7.62 -8.21 0.18
N ASN A 387 7.57 -9.37 0.84
CA ASN A 387 6.28 -9.89 1.26
C ASN A 387 5.75 -9.07 2.45
N LEU A 388 4.49 -9.24 2.84
CA LEU A 388 3.90 -8.51 3.98
C LEU A 388 4.64 -8.75 5.32
N LEU A 389 5.47 -9.79 5.41
CA LEU A 389 6.30 -10.10 6.59
C LEU A 389 7.68 -9.43 6.53
N GLY A 390 7.93 -8.58 5.54
CA GLY A 390 9.21 -7.89 5.36
C GLY A 390 10.34 -8.81 4.88
N GLN A 391 10.05 -10.06 4.54
CA GLN A 391 11.05 -10.99 4.01
C GLN A 391 11.15 -10.82 2.51
N ARG A 392 12.40 -10.70 2.03
CA ARG A 392 12.69 -10.79 0.59
C ARG A 392 12.58 -12.24 0.18
N THR A 393 12.00 -12.47 -1.00
CA THR A 393 11.89 -13.81 -1.58
C THR A 393 13.25 -14.46 -1.88
N ILE A 394 14.35 -13.69 -1.88
CA ILE A 394 15.75 -14.16 -1.99
C ILE A 394 16.63 -13.22 -1.13
N ASN A 395 17.63 -13.76 -0.45
CA ASN A 395 18.57 -13.00 0.38
C ASN A 395 19.51 -12.14 -0.51
N THR A 396 19.68 -10.86 -0.19
CA THR A 396 20.49 -9.92 -0.99
C THR A 396 22.00 -10.07 -0.79
N GLU A 397 22.43 -10.71 0.29
CA GLU A 397 23.85 -10.97 0.59
C GLU A 397 24.56 -11.78 -0.50
N ASP A 398 23.83 -12.62 -1.25
CA ASP A 398 24.41 -13.51 -2.26
C ASP A 398 24.66 -12.85 -3.64
N GLN A 399 24.37 -11.55 -3.82
CA GLN A 399 24.29 -10.95 -5.17
C GLN A 399 24.93 -9.58 -5.35
N PHE A 400 25.70 -9.08 -4.38
CA PHE A 400 26.44 -7.83 -4.57
C PHE A 400 27.61 -8.06 -5.54
N ILE A 401 27.50 -7.49 -6.74
CA ILE A 401 28.63 -7.38 -7.67
C ILE A 401 29.56 -6.32 -7.07
N LYS A 402 30.71 -6.74 -6.53
CA LYS A 402 31.78 -5.79 -6.16
C LYS A 402 32.16 -4.98 -7.41
N PRO A 403 32.35 -3.65 -7.29
CA PRO A 403 32.87 -2.87 -8.40
C PRO A 403 34.21 -3.47 -8.86
N PRO A 404 34.54 -3.45 -10.17
CA PRO A 404 35.86 -3.83 -10.61
C PRO A 404 36.90 -2.92 -9.92
N VAL A 405 37.87 -3.56 -9.28
CA VAL A 405 39.00 -2.92 -8.56
C VAL A 405 39.83 -2.07 -9.49
#